data_AF-A0A4R6J105-F1
#
_entry.id   AF-A0A4R6J105-F1
#
_cell.length_a   1.000
_cell.length_b   1.000
_cell.length_c   1.000
_cell.angle_alpha   90.00
_cell.angle_beta   90.00
_cell.angle_gamma   90.00
#
_symmetry.space_group_name_H-M   'P 1'
#
loop_
_entity.id
_entity.type
_entity.pdbx_description
1 polymer ?
#
loop_
_entity_poly.entity_id
_entity_poly.type
_entity_poly.pdbx_seq_one_letter_code
_entity_poly.pdbx_strand_id
1 'polypeptide(L)'
;MPSLKRPYYTIIVLLLFYSLQSAAQQSSSSASLIRDIYSNWFYERPFTYQECDTFFYSDRVDSNIINKVKQSFLSDKEFKEWDPDQATYVKRKTRFTLEERRYIVSQLDAVKTMSWPAKMFPFAYMIPLNTVDPLLAKTDNSKLKPQQKICMEIQHFSVPFFLRNNTLCFFYIGKSTIFSKEGAFWIYENVNGEWKKLASIYEWSAASKLKYNTEIDFFN
;
A
#
# COMPACT_ATOMS: atom_id res chain seq x y z
N MET A 1 2.11 -61.09 14.92
CA MET A 1 2.00 -59.73 15.49
C MET A 1 2.29 -58.70 14.39
N PRO A 2 1.29 -58.01 13.83
CA PRO A 2 1.53 -57.03 12.78
C PRO A 2 1.95 -55.67 13.35
N SER A 3 3.00 -55.13 12.74
CA SER A 3 3.68 -53.87 13.04
C SER A 3 2.77 -52.65 12.89
N LEU A 4 2.34 -52.07 14.02
CA LEU A 4 1.80 -50.70 14.10
C LEU A 4 2.95 -49.68 13.96
N LYS A 5 3.40 -49.41 12.73
CA LYS A 5 4.32 -48.30 12.43
C LYS A 5 3.95 -47.57 11.14
N ARG A 6 2.72 -47.07 11.05
CA ARG A 6 2.25 -46.28 9.89
C ARG A 6 1.39 -45.02 10.15
N PRO A 7 1.04 -44.55 11.37
CA PRO A 7 0.23 -43.34 11.49
C PRO A 7 1.03 -42.02 11.39
N TYR A 8 2.35 -42.03 11.60
CA TYR A 8 3.13 -40.79 11.69
C TYR A 8 3.41 -40.13 10.33
N TYR A 9 3.62 -40.92 9.27
CA TYR A 9 3.93 -40.37 7.93
C TYR A 9 2.74 -39.64 7.31
N THR A 10 1.51 -40.14 7.49
CA THR A 10 0.29 -39.48 7.01
C THR A 10 0.03 -38.14 7.71
N ILE A 11 0.29 -38.06 9.02
CA ILE A 11 0.15 -36.82 9.80
C ILE A 11 1.18 -35.77 9.34
N ILE A 12 2.43 -36.16 9.12
CA ILE A 12 3.49 -35.24 8.64
C ILE A 12 3.16 -34.72 7.24
N VAL A 13 2.69 -35.58 6.33
CA VAL A 13 2.29 -35.17 4.98
C VAL A 13 1.10 -34.20 5.02
N LEU A 14 0.08 -34.48 5.84
CA LEU A 14 -1.04 -33.55 6.02
C LEU A 14 -0.58 -32.19 6.56
N LEU A 15 0.29 -32.16 7.56
CA LEU A 15 0.84 -30.91 8.11
C LEU A 15 1.64 -30.11 7.07
N LEU A 16 2.40 -30.79 6.20
CA LEU A 16 3.12 -30.16 5.09
C LEU A 16 2.16 -29.60 4.02
N PHE A 17 1.07 -30.32 3.70
CA PHE A 17 0.06 -29.82 2.76
C PHE A 17 -0.68 -28.60 3.33
N TYR A 18 -1.02 -28.59 4.61
CA TYR A 18 -1.67 -27.46 5.27
C TYR A 18 -0.78 -26.21 5.32
N SER A 19 0.53 -26.37 5.56
CA SER A 19 1.46 -25.24 5.56
C SER A 19 1.68 -24.66 4.16
N LEU A 20 1.77 -25.51 3.13
CA LEU A 20 1.85 -25.08 1.72
C LEU A 20 0.60 -24.32 1.27
N GLN A 21 -0.60 -24.80 1.62
CA GLN A 21 -1.86 -24.11 1.31
C GLN A 21 -1.95 -22.74 1.99
N SER A 22 -1.58 -22.65 3.27
CA SER A 22 -1.58 -21.39 4.02
C SER A 22 -0.62 -20.36 3.41
N ALA A 23 0.58 -20.78 3.01
CA ALA A 23 1.56 -19.92 2.36
C ALA A 23 1.11 -19.46 0.96
N ALA A 24 0.52 -20.35 0.17
CA ALA A 24 -0.03 -20.03 -1.15
C ALA A 24 -1.20 -19.03 -1.06
N GLN A 25 -2.09 -19.22 -0.08
CA GLN A 25 -3.22 -18.32 0.15
C GLN A 25 -2.75 -16.91 0.56
N GLN A 26 -1.75 -16.81 1.46
CA GLN A 26 -1.17 -15.54 1.87
C GLN A 26 -0.42 -14.81 0.74
N SER A 27 0.24 -15.56 -0.14
CA SER A 27 0.89 -15.02 -1.34
C SER A 27 -0.15 -14.45 -2.31
N SER A 28 -1.26 -15.17 -2.54
CA SER A 28 -2.34 -14.73 -3.42
C SER A 28 -3.07 -13.48 -2.92
N SER A 29 -3.26 -13.35 -1.60
CA SER A 29 -3.93 -12.19 -0.99
C SER A 29 -3.05 -10.94 -0.95
N SER A 30 -1.74 -11.09 -0.77
CA SER A 30 -0.78 -9.98 -0.88
C SER A 30 -0.72 -9.45 -2.31
N ALA A 31 -0.77 -10.36 -3.28
CA ALA A 31 -0.71 -10.02 -4.68
C ALA A 31 -1.94 -9.22 -5.14
N SER A 32 -3.14 -9.47 -4.58
CA SER A 32 -4.34 -8.74 -4.99
C SER A 32 -4.25 -7.24 -4.64
N LEU A 33 -3.95 -6.87 -3.39
CA LEU A 33 -3.89 -5.46 -2.98
C LEU A 33 -2.87 -4.64 -3.79
N ILE A 34 -1.69 -5.22 -4.05
CA ILE A 34 -0.65 -4.58 -4.85
C ILE A 34 -1.07 -4.50 -6.33
N ARG A 35 -1.67 -5.57 -6.87
CA ARG A 35 -2.18 -5.60 -8.24
C ARG A 35 -3.33 -4.63 -8.45
N ASP A 36 -4.14 -4.39 -7.43
CA ASP A 36 -5.28 -3.47 -7.50
C ASP A 36 -4.81 -2.03 -7.68
N ILE A 37 -3.68 -1.62 -7.06
CA ILE A 37 -3.08 -0.30 -7.32
C ILE A 37 -2.76 -0.13 -8.81
N TYR A 38 -2.05 -1.10 -9.38
CA TYR A 38 -1.65 -1.07 -10.78
C TYR A 38 -2.87 -1.18 -11.72
N SER A 39 -3.82 -2.05 -11.39
CA SER A 39 -5.02 -2.28 -12.19
C SER A 39 -5.91 -1.04 -12.22
N ASN A 40 -6.11 -0.41 -11.06
CA ASN A 40 -6.88 0.84 -10.97
C ASN A 40 -6.21 1.92 -11.82
N TRP A 41 -4.90 2.12 -11.71
CA TRP A 41 -4.18 3.02 -12.61
C TRP A 41 -4.37 2.66 -14.09
N PHE A 42 -4.26 1.38 -14.45
CA PHE A 42 -4.33 0.92 -15.83
C PHE A 42 -5.73 1.07 -16.46
N TYR A 43 -6.79 0.88 -15.66
CA TYR A 43 -8.18 0.96 -16.11
C TYR A 43 -8.77 2.36 -16.01
N GLU A 44 -8.37 3.14 -14.99
CA GLU A 44 -8.88 4.50 -14.76
C GLU A 44 -8.11 5.56 -15.56
N ARG A 45 -6.95 5.23 -16.15
CA ARG A 45 -6.25 6.17 -17.04
C ARG A 45 -7.21 6.59 -18.16
N PRO A 46 -7.49 7.89 -18.36
CA PRO A 46 -8.43 8.29 -19.39
C PRO A 46 -7.82 7.95 -20.75
N PHE A 47 -8.49 7.13 -21.55
CA PHE A 47 -8.05 6.76 -22.90
C PHE A 47 -7.77 7.98 -23.81
N THR A 48 -8.35 9.13 -23.48
CA THR A 48 -8.13 10.43 -24.12
C THR A 48 -6.73 11.01 -23.87
N TYR A 49 -6.01 10.59 -22.82
CA TYR A 49 -4.62 10.98 -22.56
C TYR A 49 -3.70 9.79 -22.84
N GLN A 50 -3.41 9.52 -24.12
CA GLN A 50 -2.31 8.65 -24.54
C GLN A 50 -0.94 9.03 -23.92
N GLU A 51 -0.86 10.22 -23.31
CA GLU A 51 0.33 10.79 -22.70
C GLU A 51 0.68 10.21 -21.30
N CYS A 52 -0.27 9.57 -20.59
CA CYS A 52 -0.03 8.95 -19.28
C CYS A 52 0.15 7.43 -19.40
N ASP A 53 1.14 6.99 -20.18
CA ASP A 53 1.34 5.57 -20.54
C ASP A 53 2.18 4.77 -19.53
N THR A 54 2.80 5.44 -18.57
CA THR A 54 3.78 4.85 -17.65
C THR A 54 3.32 4.96 -16.19
N PHE A 55 3.35 3.83 -15.47
CA PHE A 55 3.08 3.76 -14.03
C PHE A 55 4.36 4.00 -13.24
N PHE A 56 4.45 5.12 -12.52
CA PHE A 56 5.61 5.39 -11.67
C PHE A 56 5.34 4.93 -10.23
N TYR A 57 6.32 4.25 -9.64
CA TYR A 57 6.26 3.86 -8.22
C TYR A 57 7.62 4.02 -7.54
N SER A 58 7.63 4.27 -6.23
CA SER A 58 8.88 4.33 -5.49
C SER A 58 9.42 2.96 -5.10
N ASP A 59 10.74 2.85 -5.01
CA ASP A 59 11.41 1.65 -4.51
C ASP A 59 11.02 1.28 -3.07
N ARG A 60 10.61 2.24 -2.24
CA ARG A 60 10.20 2.02 -0.85
C ARG A 60 9.31 3.13 -0.33
N VAL A 61 8.79 2.96 0.88
CA VAL A 61 8.10 4.00 1.65
C VAL A 61 9.10 4.78 2.50
N ASP A 62 8.87 6.08 2.70
CA ASP A 62 9.70 6.89 3.58
C ASP A 62 9.66 6.37 5.03
N SER A 63 10.83 6.03 5.57
CA SER A 63 10.99 5.59 6.96
C SER A 63 10.41 6.58 7.97
N ASN A 64 10.39 7.88 7.68
CA ASN A 64 9.74 8.89 8.51
C ASN A 64 8.23 8.70 8.57
N ILE A 65 7.59 8.35 7.44
CA ILE A 65 6.17 8.02 7.41
C ILE A 65 5.92 6.77 8.24
N ILE A 66 6.71 5.71 8.07
CA ILE A 66 6.56 4.48 8.86
C ILE A 66 6.78 4.73 10.37
N ASN A 67 7.70 5.62 10.74
CA ASN A 67 7.87 6.05 12.13
C ASN A 67 6.63 6.75 12.68
N LYS A 68 6.01 7.65 11.90
CA LYS A 68 4.75 8.31 12.29
C LYS A 68 3.59 7.33 12.41
N VAL A 69 3.48 6.37 11.49
CA VAL A 69 2.51 5.26 11.57
C VAL A 69 2.71 4.49 12.87
N LYS A 70 3.95 4.09 13.19
CA LYS A 70 4.27 3.37 14.42
C LYS A 70 3.94 4.18 15.67
N GLN A 71 4.21 5.48 15.68
CA GLN A 71 3.85 6.37 16.77
C GLN A 71 2.33 6.46 16.96
N SER A 72 1.58 6.71 15.87
CA SER A 72 0.11 6.74 15.86
C SER A 72 -0.49 5.43 16.36
N PHE A 73 0.05 4.31 15.88
CA PHE A 73 -0.39 2.99 16.31
C PHE A 73 -0.15 2.73 17.80
N LEU A 74 0.98 3.21 18.34
CA LEU A 74 1.34 3.03 19.74
C LEU A 74 0.54 3.93 20.69
N SER A 75 0.21 5.16 20.27
CA SER A 75 -0.65 6.07 21.05
C SER A 75 -2.08 5.57 21.12
N ASP A 76 -2.59 5.02 20.02
CA ASP A 76 -3.99 4.65 19.90
C ASP A 76 -4.22 3.17 20.23
N LYS A 77 -5.14 2.92 21.15
CA LYS A 77 -5.53 1.55 21.56
C LYS A 77 -6.69 1.01 20.73
N GLU A 78 -7.41 1.90 20.04
CA GLU A 78 -8.62 1.59 19.28
C GLU A 78 -8.67 2.45 18.03
N PHE A 79 -9.06 1.87 16.90
CA PHE A 79 -9.15 2.57 15.62
C PHE A 79 -10.62 2.61 15.18
N LYS A 80 -11.13 3.79 14.84
CA LYS A 80 -12.50 3.94 14.35
C LYS A 80 -12.63 3.27 12.99
N GLU A 81 -13.71 2.53 12.80
CA GLU A 81 -13.96 1.87 11.54
C GLU A 81 -14.46 2.86 10.48
N TRP A 82 -14.07 2.64 9.23
CA TRP A 82 -14.49 3.36 8.05
C TRP A 82 -15.69 2.68 7.42
N ASP A 83 -16.74 3.45 7.14
CA ASP A 83 -17.88 3.02 6.34
C ASP A 83 -17.67 3.48 4.88
N PRO A 84 -17.45 2.55 3.94
CA PRO A 84 -17.23 2.89 2.54
C PRO A 84 -18.48 3.47 1.87
N ASP A 85 -19.69 3.09 2.28
CA ASP A 85 -20.94 3.54 1.66
C ASP A 85 -21.25 4.99 2.04
N GLN A 86 -20.88 5.38 3.26
CA GLN A 86 -21.08 6.73 3.79
C GLN A 86 -19.85 7.63 3.68
N ALA A 87 -18.71 7.08 3.25
CA ALA A 87 -17.41 7.73 3.24
C ALA A 87 -17.09 8.44 4.59
N THR A 88 -17.34 7.77 5.71
CA THR A 88 -17.18 8.36 7.06
C THR A 88 -16.77 7.34 8.11
N TYR A 89 -16.29 7.83 9.26
CA TYR A 89 -15.95 7.00 10.40
C TYR A 89 -17.19 6.68 11.26
N VAL A 90 -17.38 5.41 11.57
CA VAL A 90 -18.47 4.92 12.43
C VAL A 90 -18.03 4.70 13.87
N LYS A 91 -19.00 4.44 14.75
CA LYS A 91 -18.74 4.22 16.20
C LYS A 91 -18.04 2.89 16.50
N ARG A 92 -18.08 1.93 15.57
CA ARG A 92 -17.37 0.65 15.74
C ARG A 92 -15.87 0.88 15.78
N LYS A 93 -15.18 0.06 16.57
CA LYS A 93 -13.75 0.20 16.80
C LYS A 93 -13.04 -1.13 16.70
N THR A 94 -11.93 -1.11 15.97
CA THR A 94 -10.98 -2.23 15.90
C THR A 94 -9.98 -2.12 17.04
N ARG A 95 -9.77 -3.23 17.76
CA ARG A 95 -8.78 -3.38 18.84
C ARG A 95 -7.83 -4.52 18.56
N PHE A 96 -6.65 -4.46 19.16
CA PHE A 96 -5.60 -5.47 19.02
C PHE A 96 -5.14 -5.99 20.38
N THR A 97 -4.86 -7.29 20.46
CA THR A 97 -4.24 -7.89 21.65
C THR A 97 -2.81 -7.40 21.83
N LEU A 98 -2.21 -7.65 23.00
CA LEU A 98 -0.82 -7.27 23.24
C LEU A 98 0.16 -7.98 22.28
N GLU A 99 -0.07 -9.26 21.97
CA GLU A 99 0.75 -9.99 21.00
C GLU A 99 0.59 -9.43 19.59
N GLU A 100 -0.65 -9.15 19.15
CA GLU A 100 -0.92 -8.54 17.85
C GLU A 100 -0.22 -7.19 17.72
N ARG A 101 -0.28 -6.34 18.76
CA ARG A 101 0.40 -5.05 18.76
C ARG A 101 1.92 -5.19 18.65
N ARG A 102 2.53 -6.14 19.37
CA ARG A 102 3.97 -6.41 19.27
C ARG A 102 4.36 -6.89 17.87
N TYR A 103 3.54 -7.75 17.27
CA TYR A 103 3.74 -8.22 15.90
C TYR A 103 3.61 -7.08 14.89
N ILE A 104 2.57 -6.24 14.97
CA ILE A 104 2.40 -5.08 14.07
C ILE A 104 3.60 -4.15 14.15
N VAL A 105 4.09 -3.88 15.36
CA VAL A 105 5.29 -3.04 15.55
C VAL A 105 6.53 -3.65 14.89
N SER A 106 6.74 -4.96 15.00
CA SER A 106 7.90 -5.61 14.37
C SER A 106 7.77 -5.62 12.84
N GLN A 107 6.57 -5.81 12.30
CA GLN A 107 6.33 -5.70 10.86
C GLN A 107 6.57 -4.28 10.34
N LEU A 108 6.13 -3.25 11.08
CA LEU A 108 6.42 -1.86 10.72
C LEU A 108 7.93 -1.57 10.69
N ASP A 109 8.72 -2.14 11.59
CA ASP A 109 10.17 -2.00 11.53
C ASP A 109 10.79 -2.74 10.33
N ALA A 110 10.25 -3.91 9.97
CA ALA A 110 10.69 -4.64 8.78
C ALA A 110 10.37 -3.90 7.48
N VAL A 111 9.20 -3.27 7.38
CA VAL A 111 8.78 -2.50 6.19
C VAL A 111 9.76 -1.35 5.87
N LYS A 112 10.44 -0.76 6.86
CA LYS A 112 11.39 0.35 6.66
C LYS A 112 12.59 -0.02 5.80
N THR A 113 12.99 -1.28 5.81
CA THR A 113 14.19 -1.76 5.11
C THR A 113 13.87 -2.48 3.81
N MET A 114 12.58 -2.73 3.54
CA MET A 114 12.14 -3.38 2.32
C MET A 114 12.21 -2.44 1.12
N SER A 115 12.57 -3.02 -0.03
CA SER A 115 12.61 -2.32 -1.31
C SER A 115 11.99 -3.19 -2.39
N TRP A 116 11.19 -2.55 -3.22
CA TRP A 116 10.57 -3.14 -4.39
C TRP A 116 11.57 -3.31 -5.54
N PRO A 117 11.47 -4.40 -6.32
CA PRO A 117 12.28 -4.56 -7.50
C PRO A 117 11.87 -3.55 -8.59
N ALA A 118 12.78 -3.23 -9.50
CA ALA A 118 12.57 -2.21 -10.54
C ALA A 118 11.50 -2.56 -11.59
N LYS A 119 11.13 -3.85 -11.71
CA LYS A 119 10.23 -4.37 -12.75
C LYS A 119 9.10 -5.20 -12.14
N MET A 120 8.28 -4.57 -11.28
CA MET A 120 7.13 -5.24 -10.67
C MET A 120 5.95 -5.40 -11.63
N PHE A 121 5.74 -4.42 -12.51
CA PHE A 121 4.57 -4.38 -13.39
C PHE A 121 4.98 -4.08 -14.83
N PRO A 122 4.14 -4.47 -15.82
CA PRO A 122 4.28 -4.00 -17.20
C PRO A 122 4.10 -2.47 -17.27
N PHE A 123 4.78 -1.81 -18.20
CA PHE A 123 4.66 -0.35 -18.41
C PHE A 123 4.85 0.48 -17.13
N ALA A 124 5.68 -0.02 -16.21
CA ALA A 124 5.97 0.65 -14.96
C ALA A 124 7.44 0.99 -14.84
N TYR A 125 7.72 2.10 -14.18
CA TYR A 125 9.06 2.58 -13.91
C TYR A 125 9.24 2.86 -12.42
N MET A 126 10.21 2.19 -11.83
CA MET A 126 10.58 2.40 -10.43
C MET A 126 11.46 3.65 -10.30
N ILE A 127 11.10 4.53 -9.36
CA ILE A 127 11.84 5.73 -9.01
C ILE A 127 12.43 5.55 -7.61
N PRO A 128 13.76 5.61 -7.43
CA PRO A 128 14.34 5.62 -6.09
C PRO A 128 13.75 6.76 -5.24
N LEU A 129 13.30 6.47 -4.02
CA LEU A 129 12.55 7.41 -3.18
C LEU A 129 13.27 8.76 -2.99
N ASN A 130 14.60 8.74 -2.87
CA ASN A 130 15.42 9.94 -2.73
C ASN A 130 15.48 10.82 -3.99
N THR A 131 15.02 10.32 -5.13
CA THR A 131 14.98 11.05 -6.41
C THR A 131 13.58 11.57 -6.77
N VAL A 132 12.55 11.14 -6.03
CA VAL A 132 11.15 11.55 -6.25
C VAL A 132 11.01 13.07 -6.22
N ASP A 133 11.47 13.73 -5.15
CA ASP A 133 11.33 15.18 -5.00
C ASP A 133 12.12 15.98 -6.04
N PRO A 134 13.40 15.67 -6.30
CA PRO A 134 14.13 16.29 -7.41
C PRO A 134 13.45 16.10 -8.77
N LEU A 135 12.89 14.91 -9.05
CA LEU A 135 12.22 14.62 -10.31
C LEU A 135 10.94 15.44 -10.47
N LEU A 136 10.12 15.51 -9.42
CA LEU A 136 8.88 16.30 -9.43
C LEU A 136 9.19 17.79 -9.59
N ALA A 137 10.18 18.31 -8.87
CA ALA A 137 10.61 19.70 -9.01
C ALA A 137 11.14 20.00 -10.42
N LYS A 138 11.91 19.08 -11.03
CA LYS A 138 12.38 19.23 -12.41
C LYS A 138 11.23 19.20 -13.42
N THR A 139 10.24 18.33 -13.19
CA THR A 139 9.04 18.20 -14.05
C THR A 139 8.21 19.48 -14.01
N ASP A 140 8.00 20.03 -12.82
CA ASP A 140 7.28 21.29 -12.63
C ASP A 140 7.95 22.46 -13.38
N ASN A 141 9.28 22.56 -13.29
CA ASN A 141 10.06 23.61 -13.97
C ASN A 141 10.32 23.35 -15.47
N SER A 142 9.81 22.24 -16.02
CA SER A 142 10.02 21.90 -17.43
C SER A 142 9.05 22.65 -18.35
N LYS A 143 9.38 22.65 -19.66
CA LYS A 143 8.53 23.16 -20.74
C LYS A 143 7.43 22.16 -21.16
N LEU A 144 7.20 21.10 -20.39
CA LEU A 144 6.12 20.14 -20.65
C LEU A 144 4.76 20.83 -20.59
N LYS A 145 3.80 20.33 -21.37
CA LYS A 145 2.42 20.79 -21.29
C LYS A 145 1.81 20.41 -19.92
N PRO A 146 0.83 21.17 -19.40
CA PRO A 146 0.17 20.85 -18.13
C PRO A 146 -0.33 19.41 -18.04
N GLN A 147 -0.88 18.86 -19.13
CA GLN A 147 -1.38 17.48 -19.20
C GLN A 147 -0.26 16.46 -18.95
N GLN A 148 0.91 16.67 -19.55
CA GLN A 148 2.08 15.81 -19.37
C GLN A 148 2.65 15.91 -17.95
N LYS A 149 2.55 17.09 -17.32
CA LYS A 149 2.97 17.28 -15.92
C LYS A 149 2.05 16.53 -14.95
N ILE A 150 0.75 16.48 -15.23
CA ILE A 150 -0.25 15.73 -14.44
C ILE A 150 0.03 14.22 -14.50
N CYS A 151 0.57 13.70 -15.61
CA CYS A 151 0.95 12.29 -15.72
C CYS A 151 2.10 11.87 -14.78
N MET A 152 2.85 12.84 -14.22
CA MET A 152 3.93 12.55 -13.25
C MET A 152 3.36 12.34 -11.85
N GLU A 153 2.65 11.24 -11.67
CA GLU A 153 2.18 10.74 -10.38
C GLU A 153 3.01 9.52 -9.97
N ILE A 154 3.67 9.59 -8.82
CA ILE A 154 4.54 8.53 -8.31
C ILE A 154 3.83 7.87 -7.12
N GLN A 155 3.50 6.59 -7.25
CA GLN A 155 2.86 5.80 -6.20
C GLN A 155 3.87 5.33 -5.16
N HIS A 156 3.44 5.28 -3.90
CA HIS A 156 4.22 4.85 -2.75
C HIS A 156 3.41 3.82 -1.97
N PHE A 157 3.87 2.57 -1.89
CA PHE A 157 3.16 1.53 -1.15
C PHE A 157 4.12 0.58 -0.44
N SER A 158 3.69 0.07 0.73
CA SER A 158 4.49 -0.87 1.52
C SER A 158 4.24 -2.31 1.09
N VAL A 159 5.07 -3.25 1.54
CA VAL A 159 4.67 -4.67 1.53
C VAL A 159 3.50 -4.84 2.52
N PRO A 160 2.40 -5.53 2.15
CA PRO A 160 1.32 -5.82 3.08
C PRO A 160 1.75 -6.88 4.10
N PHE A 161 1.23 -6.78 5.32
CA PHE A 161 1.36 -7.85 6.33
C PHE A 161 0.00 -8.18 6.95
N PHE A 162 -0.14 -9.42 7.41
CA PHE A 162 -1.44 -10.01 7.71
C PHE A 162 -1.55 -10.44 9.17
N LEU A 163 -2.77 -10.38 9.69
CA LEU A 163 -3.13 -10.86 11.02
C LEU A 163 -4.38 -11.74 10.96
N ARG A 164 -4.61 -12.46 12.06
CA ARG A 164 -5.83 -13.26 12.31
C ARG A 164 -6.13 -14.20 11.14
N ASN A 165 -5.16 -15.01 10.75
CA ASN A 165 -5.29 -15.98 9.65
C ASN A 165 -5.73 -15.32 8.33
N ASN A 166 -5.08 -14.24 7.93
CA ASN A 166 -5.36 -13.49 6.70
C ASN A 166 -6.76 -12.86 6.61
N THR A 167 -7.39 -12.58 7.75
CA THR A 167 -8.64 -11.81 7.78
C THR A 167 -8.39 -10.32 7.87
N LEU A 168 -7.24 -9.90 8.41
CA LEU A 168 -6.80 -8.50 8.44
C LEU A 168 -5.51 -8.31 7.66
N CYS A 169 -5.41 -7.18 6.96
CA CYS A 169 -4.22 -6.75 6.23
C CYS A 169 -3.86 -5.31 6.58
N PHE A 170 -2.56 -5.04 6.71
CA PHE A 170 -2.00 -3.73 7.02
C PHE A 170 -1.17 -3.27 5.84
N PHE A 171 -1.48 -2.10 5.31
CA PHE A 171 -0.89 -1.67 4.05
C PHE A 171 -0.87 -0.16 3.94
N TYR A 172 0.31 0.38 3.62
CA TYR A 172 0.48 1.78 3.27
C TYR A 172 0.24 1.98 1.78
N ILE A 173 -0.50 3.03 1.44
CA ILE A 173 -0.63 3.54 0.08
C ILE A 173 -0.59 5.07 0.12
N GLY A 174 0.14 5.67 -0.81
CA GLY A 174 0.24 7.10 -0.97
C GLY A 174 0.75 7.46 -2.36
N LYS A 175 0.79 8.74 -2.65
CA LYS A 175 1.27 9.25 -3.92
C LYS A 175 1.91 10.62 -3.79
N SER A 176 2.85 10.89 -4.68
CA SER A 176 3.43 12.22 -4.86
C SER A 176 3.20 12.69 -6.29
N THR A 177 2.75 13.93 -6.42
CA THR A 177 2.60 14.65 -7.68
C THR A 177 3.39 15.96 -7.59
N ILE A 178 3.43 16.72 -8.68
CA ILE A 178 3.99 18.08 -8.64
C ILE A 178 3.21 19.03 -7.73
N PHE A 179 1.93 18.75 -7.48
CA PHE A 179 1.01 19.63 -6.75
C PHE A 179 0.87 19.27 -5.27
N SER A 180 0.95 17.99 -4.94
CA SER A 180 0.68 17.50 -3.60
C SER A 180 1.34 16.17 -3.34
N LYS A 181 1.44 15.83 -2.06
CA LYS A 181 1.72 14.49 -1.60
C LYS A 181 0.67 14.08 -0.58
N GLU A 182 0.29 12.83 -0.61
CA GLU A 182 -0.66 12.28 0.34
C GLU A 182 -0.43 10.80 0.56
N GLY A 183 -0.96 10.29 1.65
CA GLY A 183 -0.99 8.86 1.86
C GLY A 183 -1.62 8.47 3.17
N ALA A 184 -1.89 7.18 3.26
CA ALA A 184 -2.60 6.60 4.36
C ALA A 184 -2.12 5.18 4.64
N PHE A 185 -2.02 4.84 5.91
CA PHE A 185 -1.78 3.49 6.38
C PHE A 185 -3.10 2.91 6.86
N TRP A 186 -3.60 1.92 6.11
CA TRP A 186 -4.91 1.33 6.31
C TRP A 186 -4.81 -0.06 6.91
N ILE A 187 -5.81 -0.39 7.72
CA ILE A 187 -6.23 -1.74 8.06
C ILE A 187 -7.32 -2.11 7.06
N TYR A 188 -7.15 -3.24 6.40
CA TYR A 188 -8.14 -3.86 5.52
C TYR A 188 -8.68 -5.13 6.17
N GLU A 189 -9.95 -5.42 5.94
CA GLU A 189 -10.61 -6.68 6.31
C GLU A 189 -10.96 -7.46 5.04
N ASN A 190 -10.77 -8.78 5.08
CA ASN A 190 -11.24 -9.65 4.02
C ASN A 190 -12.71 -10.01 4.26
N VAL A 191 -13.59 -9.49 3.42
CA VAL A 191 -15.03 -9.75 3.47
C VAL A 191 -15.41 -10.48 2.19
N ASN A 192 -15.77 -11.75 2.31
CA ASN A 192 -16.18 -12.60 1.18
C ASN A 192 -15.14 -12.68 0.04
N GLY A 193 -13.84 -12.69 0.39
CA GLY A 193 -12.75 -12.77 -0.58
C GLY A 193 -12.27 -11.40 -1.10
N GLU A 194 -12.90 -10.30 -0.71
CA GLU A 194 -12.53 -8.95 -1.10
C GLU A 194 -11.90 -8.17 0.06
N TRP A 195 -10.85 -7.42 -0.22
CA TRP A 195 -10.23 -6.54 0.76
C TRP A 195 -10.96 -5.20 0.83
N LYS A 196 -11.53 -4.88 1.98
CA LYS A 196 -12.23 -3.62 2.24
C LYS A 196 -11.51 -2.81 3.29
N LYS A 197 -11.45 -1.49 3.13
CA LYS A 197 -10.86 -0.59 4.15
C LYS A 197 -11.69 -0.71 5.43
N LEU A 198 -11.03 -1.11 6.51
CA LEU A 198 -11.64 -1.25 7.84
C LEU A 198 -11.40 0.00 8.67
N ALA A 199 -10.15 0.47 8.79
CA ALA A 199 -9.80 1.63 9.61
C ALA A 199 -8.46 2.24 9.15
N SER A 200 -8.25 3.54 9.35
CA SER A 200 -6.93 4.15 9.17
C SER A 200 -6.16 4.18 10.49
N ILE A 201 -4.84 3.98 10.39
CA ILE A 201 -3.90 4.16 11.51
C ILE A 201 -3.28 5.56 11.45
N TYR A 202 -3.00 6.02 10.23
CA TYR A 202 -2.34 7.28 9.97
C TYR A 202 -2.69 7.77 8.57
N GLU A 203 -3.09 9.03 8.45
CA GLU A 203 -3.39 9.70 7.19
C GLU A 203 -2.68 11.04 7.18
N TRP A 204 -2.20 11.47 6.01
CA TRP A 204 -1.56 12.75 5.85
C TRP A 204 -1.69 13.26 4.42
N SER A 205 -1.67 14.59 4.30
CA SER A 205 -1.55 15.29 3.03
C SER A 205 -0.68 16.53 3.21
N ALA A 206 0.01 16.92 2.15
CA ALA A 206 0.82 18.12 2.09
C ALA A 206 0.72 18.71 0.69
N ALA A 207 0.39 20.00 0.61
CA ALA A 207 0.54 20.75 -0.63
C ALA A 207 2.03 20.90 -0.95
N SER A 208 2.37 20.82 -2.24
CA SER A 208 3.71 21.13 -2.72
C SER A 208 4.00 22.61 -2.44
N LYS A 209 5.15 22.90 -1.81
CA LYS A 209 5.62 24.27 -1.56
C LYS A 209 6.25 24.92 -2.82
N LEU A 210 6.21 24.23 -3.96
CA LEU A 210 6.71 24.75 -5.22
C LEU A 210 5.85 25.96 -5.63
N LYS A 211 6.52 27.07 -5.97
CA LYS A 211 5.86 28.33 -6.32
C LYS A 211 5.04 28.11 -7.60
N TYR A 212 3.72 28.11 -7.48
CA TYR A 212 2.85 28.29 -8.64
C TYR A 212 3.25 29.59 -9.36
N ASN A 213 3.69 29.48 -10.61
CA ASN A 213 3.55 30.62 -11.52
C ASN A 213 2.05 30.78 -11.75
N THR A 214 1.49 31.89 -11.28
CA THR A 214 0.07 32.26 -11.37
C THR A 214 -0.43 32.51 -12.80
N GLU A 215 0.32 32.09 -13.81
CA GLU A 215 0.06 32.34 -15.24
C GLU A 215 -0.40 31.09 -16.00
N ILE A 216 -0.57 29.94 -15.33
CA ILE A 216 -1.14 28.76 -15.99
C ILE A 216 -2.65 28.91 -16.01
N ASP A 217 -3.15 29.53 -17.07
CA ASP A 217 -4.55 29.49 -17.44
C ASP A 217 -4.84 28.10 -18.01
N PHE A 218 -5.66 27.31 -17.30
CA PHE A 218 -6.05 25.97 -17.73
C PHE A 218 -7.09 25.98 -18.86
N PHE A 219 -7.55 27.16 -19.29
CA PHE A 219 -8.65 27.32 -20.24
C PHE A 219 -8.31 28.14 -21.49
N ASN A 220 -7.02 28.43 -21.74
CA ASN A 220 -6.56 29.07 -22.99
C ASN A 220 -5.76 28.11 -23.88
#